data_AF-A0A847BP16-F1
#
_entry.id   AF-A0A847BP16-F1
#
_cell.length_a   1.000
_cell.length_b   1.000
_cell.length_c   1.000
_cell.angle_alpha   90.00
_cell.angle_beta   90.00
_cell.angle_gamma   90.00
#
_symmetry.space_group_name_H-M   'P 1'
#
loop_
_entity.id
_entity.type
_entity.pdbx_description
1 polymer ?
#
loop_
_entity_poly.entity_id
_entity_poly.type
_entity_poly.pdbx_seq_one_letter_code
_entity_poly.pdbx_strand_id
1 'polypeptide(L)'
;MLSSGVSKRKIARALHISRNTVDKYATGKPEHLVQRTSKAFAGVHSFQSEIISLLEQGYCKKEICQYLSSLGYTGKLTQFYDYCHFLTDEGLISTPILLNRNELIDSGAKQKYHYVTRQQIFRSIWSDQDTIPDSDWKILHEHYPIINVVVECIRDFRSLFDSKDQTDLEVFIAKYKDSSYKVISRFSLSLQKDFAPVCQAVISSYSNGFVEGVNNKLKMIKRVGYGRSSLNLLKAKMILSSFFDP
;
A
#
# COMPACT_ATOMS: atom_id res chain seq x y z
N MET A 1 -16.02 34.20 22.32
CA MET A 1 -17.42 34.20 21.79
C MET A 1 -18.44 34.05 22.90
N LEU A 2 -18.33 33.02 23.76
CA LEU A 2 -19.24 32.87 24.91
C LEU A 2 -19.07 33.97 25.96
N SER A 3 -17.83 34.30 26.32
CA SER A 3 -17.49 35.41 27.22
C SER A 3 -17.93 36.79 26.69
N SER A 4 -18.13 36.92 25.39
CA SER A 4 -18.65 38.11 24.72
C SER A 4 -20.18 38.09 24.50
N GLY A 5 -20.91 37.20 25.19
CA GLY A 5 -22.37 37.17 25.21
C GLY A 5 -23.04 36.58 23.96
N VAL A 6 -22.28 35.98 23.04
CA VAL A 6 -22.83 35.39 21.81
C VAL A 6 -23.57 34.09 22.13
N SER A 7 -24.82 33.97 21.68
CA SER A 7 -25.62 32.76 21.92
C SER A 7 -24.99 31.52 21.29
N LYS A 8 -25.08 30.38 21.97
CA LYS A 8 -24.55 29.09 21.51
C LYS A 8 -25.03 28.69 20.11
N ARG A 9 -26.27 29.07 19.76
CA ARG A 9 -26.86 28.84 18.43
C ARG A 9 -26.19 29.66 17.33
N LYS A 10 -25.75 30.89 17.64
CA LYS A 10 -25.04 31.77 16.72
C LYS A 10 -23.59 31.31 16.55
N ILE A 11 -22.96 30.81 17.63
CA ILE A 11 -21.63 30.19 17.59
C ILE A 11 -21.61 28.94 16.71
N ALA A 12 -22.59 28.04 16.88
CA ALA A 12 -22.71 26.82 16.08
C ALA A 12 -22.79 27.12 14.57
N ARG A 13 -23.59 28.14 14.19
CA ARG A 13 -23.72 28.58 12.80
C ARG A 13 -22.45 29.25 12.26
N ALA A 14 -21.81 30.10 13.05
CA ALA A 14 -20.60 30.83 12.63
C ALA A 14 -19.39 29.90 12.47
N LEU A 15 -19.28 28.86 13.30
CA LEU A 15 -18.16 27.92 13.30
C LEU A 15 -18.45 26.62 12.53
N HIS A 16 -19.64 26.49 11.93
CA HIS A 16 -20.07 25.27 11.24
C HIS A 16 -19.94 23.97 12.07
N ILE A 17 -20.20 24.06 13.38
CA ILE A 17 -20.16 22.92 14.31
C ILE A 17 -21.53 22.68 14.94
N SER A 18 -21.75 21.46 15.45
CA SER A 18 -23.03 21.12 16.08
C SER A 18 -23.25 21.91 17.38
N ARG A 19 -24.52 22.16 17.72
CA ARG A 19 -24.89 22.82 18.99
C ARG A 19 -24.38 22.04 20.21
N ASN A 20 -24.45 20.71 20.15
CA ASN A 20 -23.95 19.81 21.19
C ASN A 20 -22.44 19.96 21.39
N THR A 21 -21.71 20.18 20.29
CA THR A 21 -20.28 20.45 20.31
C THR A 21 -20.00 21.79 21.01
N VAL A 22 -20.74 22.86 20.67
CA VAL A 22 -20.63 24.15 21.36
C VAL A 22 -20.93 24.02 22.86
N ASP A 23 -21.97 23.28 23.24
CA ASP A 23 -22.29 23.01 24.65
C ASP A 23 -21.16 22.26 25.37
N LYS A 24 -20.61 21.21 24.75
CA LYS A 24 -19.48 20.44 25.29
C LYS A 24 -18.23 21.30 25.51
N TYR A 25 -17.88 22.17 24.57
CA TYR A 25 -16.73 23.07 24.70
C TYR A 25 -16.99 24.26 25.63
N ALA A 26 -18.25 24.63 25.89
CA ALA A 26 -18.59 25.74 26.77
C ALA A 26 -18.34 25.44 28.25
N THR A 27 -18.51 24.18 28.65
CA THR A 27 -18.40 23.73 30.05
C THR A 27 -17.29 22.72 30.30
N GLY A 28 -16.69 22.18 29.23
CA GLY A 28 -15.62 21.19 29.36
C GLY A 28 -14.28 21.83 29.73
N LYS A 29 -13.56 21.20 30.65
CA LYS A 29 -12.16 21.54 30.93
C LYS A 29 -11.30 21.16 29.70
N PRO A 30 -10.45 22.05 29.16
CA PRO A 30 -9.65 21.79 27.97
C PRO A 30 -8.85 20.49 28.03
N GLU A 31 -8.25 20.20 29.18
CA GLU A 31 -7.43 19.01 29.44
C GLU A 31 -8.21 17.69 29.23
N HIS A 32 -9.51 17.66 29.55
CA HIS A 32 -10.36 16.47 29.40
C HIS A 32 -11.03 16.37 28.01
N LEU A 33 -11.06 17.47 27.25
CA LEU A 33 -11.63 17.49 25.90
C LEU A 33 -10.68 16.91 24.85
N VAL A 34 -9.37 16.91 25.15
CA VAL A 34 -8.30 16.32 24.33
C VAL A 34 -8.15 14.82 24.61
N GLN A 35 -8.52 14.35 25.80
CA GLN A 35 -8.47 12.94 26.14
C GLN A 35 -9.51 12.16 25.33
N ARG A 36 -9.04 11.27 24.44
CA ARG A 36 -9.86 10.21 23.85
C ARG A 36 -10.26 9.26 24.97
N THR A 37 -11.37 9.54 25.67
CA THR A 37 -11.84 8.64 26.73
C THR A 37 -12.15 7.27 26.14
N SER A 38 -11.44 6.28 26.66
CA SER A 38 -11.30 4.86 26.26
C SER A 38 -12.57 4.01 26.31
N LYS A 39 -13.78 4.59 26.16
CA LYS A 39 -15.03 3.81 26.09
C LYS A 39 -15.00 2.77 24.96
N ALA A 40 -14.23 3.05 23.89
CA ALA A 40 -14.00 2.10 22.80
C ALA A 40 -13.18 0.87 23.21
N PHE A 41 -12.43 0.92 24.31
CA PHE A 41 -11.51 -0.13 24.75
C PHE A 41 -11.91 -0.80 26.06
N ALA A 42 -13.02 -0.39 26.71
CA ALA A 42 -13.41 -0.90 28.02
C ALA A 42 -13.43 -2.44 28.13
N GLY A 43 -13.83 -3.14 27.07
CA GLY A 43 -13.81 -4.61 27.03
C GLY A 43 -12.44 -5.26 26.78
N VAL A 44 -11.50 -4.55 26.14
CA VAL A 44 -10.12 -5.04 25.92
C VAL A 44 -9.22 -4.67 27.10
N HIS A 45 -9.51 -3.54 27.73
CA HIS A 45 -8.67 -2.94 28.78
C HIS A 45 -8.54 -3.84 30.01
N SER A 46 -9.57 -4.63 30.33
CA SER A 46 -9.53 -5.65 31.40
C SER A 46 -8.41 -6.69 31.21
N PHE A 47 -7.94 -6.90 29.98
CA PHE A 47 -6.87 -7.84 29.64
C PHE A 47 -5.50 -7.16 29.44
N GLN A 48 -5.34 -5.88 29.83
CA GLN A 48 -4.13 -5.10 29.51
C GLN A 48 -2.83 -5.79 29.98
N SER A 49 -2.77 -6.23 31.23
CA SER A 49 -1.56 -6.85 31.80
C SER A 49 -1.20 -8.16 31.09
N GLU A 50 -2.21 -8.95 30.73
CA GLU A 50 -2.04 -10.21 30.02
C GLU A 50 -1.58 -9.98 28.58
N ILE A 51 -2.14 -8.97 27.90
CA ILE A 51 -1.71 -8.56 26.56
C ILE A 51 -0.24 -8.13 26.55
N ILE A 52 0.18 -7.31 27.53
CA ILE A 52 1.57 -6.84 27.63
C ILE A 52 2.50 -8.05 27.86
N SER A 53 2.18 -8.91 28.83
CA SER A 53 2.98 -10.10 29.13
C SER A 53 3.12 -11.05 27.92
N LEU A 54 2.04 -11.28 27.17
CA LEU A 54 2.08 -12.15 25.99
C LEU A 54 2.89 -11.54 24.84
N LEU A 55 2.83 -10.21 24.69
CA LEU A 55 3.63 -9.51 23.69
C LEU A 55 5.13 -9.50 24.05
N GLU A 56 5.47 -9.33 25.33
CA GLU A 56 6.85 -9.46 25.83
C GLU A 56 7.40 -10.87 25.64
N GLN A 57 6.54 -11.89 25.72
CA GLN A 57 6.89 -13.29 25.44
C GLN A 57 6.99 -13.61 23.93
N GLY A 58 6.71 -12.66 23.05
CA GLY A 58 6.88 -12.80 21.59
C GLY A 58 5.70 -13.43 20.85
N TYR A 59 4.53 -13.60 21.49
CA TYR A 59 3.34 -14.10 20.81
C TYR A 59 2.83 -13.10 19.77
N CYS A 60 2.31 -13.59 18.64
CA CYS A 60 1.81 -12.68 17.62
C CYS A 60 0.46 -12.08 18.04
N LYS A 61 0.21 -10.81 17.69
CA LYS A 61 -1.04 -10.08 18.02
C LYS A 61 -2.31 -10.85 17.63
N LYS A 62 -2.28 -11.63 16.54
CA LYS A 62 -3.43 -12.42 16.07
C LYS A 62 -3.73 -13.60 17.01
N GLU A 63 -2.70 -14.31 17.46
CA GLU A 63 -2.82 -15.42 18.41
C GLU A 63 -3.31 -14.92 19.77
N ILE A 64 -2.79 -13.78 20.23
CA ILE A 64 -3.24 -13.15 21.48
C ILE A 64 -4.73 -12.84 21.41
N CYS A 65 -5.23 -12.23 20.32
CA CYS A 65 -6.65 -11.94 20.19
C CYS A 65 -7.53 -13.21 20.17
N GLN A 66 -7.05 -14.30 19.57
CA GLN A 66 -7.75 -15.60 19.57
C GLN A 66 -7.80 -16.20 20.97
N TYR A 67 -6.68 -16.15 21.69
CA TYR A 67 -6.58 -16.59 23.08
C TYR A 67 -7.51 -15.79 23.99
N LEU A 68 -7.53 -14.45 23.87
CA LEU A 68 -8.47 -13.60 24.61
C LEU A 68 -9.93 -13.93 24.31
N SER A 69 -10.24 -14.32 23.07
CA SER A 69 -11.61 -14.74 22.70
C SER A 69 -12.03 -16.00 23.47
N SER A 70 -11.07 -16.90 23.77
CA SER A 70 -11.30 -18.08 24.61
C SER A 70 -11.53 -17.74 26.09
N LEU A 71 -11.00 -16.61 26.56
CA LEU A 71 -11.18 -16.07 27.92
C LEU A 71 -12.43 -15.19 28.07
N GLY A 72 -13.23 -15.03 27.02
CA GLY A 72 -14.48 -14.27 27.05
C GLY A 72 -14.40 -12.85 26.48
N TYR A 73 -13.32 -12.49 25.78
CA TYR A 73 -13.29 -11.26 25.00
C TYR A 73 -14.24 -11.33 23.80
N THR A 74 -15.23 -10.44 23.76
CA THR A 74 -16.27 -10.39 22.71
C THR A 74 -16.05 -9.30 21.66
N GLY A 75 -14.94 -8.56 21.73
CA GLY A 75 -14.67 -7.45 20.83
C GLY A 75 -14.11 -7.89 19.47
N LYS A 76 -14.09 -6.97 18.50
CA LYS A 76 -13.59 -7.27 17.16
C LYS A 76 -12.06 -7.27 17.13
N LEU A 77 -11.48 -7.99 16.16
CA LEU A 77 -10.03 -8.00 15.93
C LEU A 77 -9.48 -6.58 15.64
N THR A 78 -10.23 -5.74 14.92
CA THR A 78 -9.85 -4.35 14.68
C THR A 78 -9.76 -3.54 15.96
N GLN A 79 -10.70 -3.73 16.89
CA GLN A 79 -10.72 -3.06 18.19
C GLN A 79 -9.52 -3.48 19.05
N PHE A 80 -9.10 -4.74 18.97
CA PHE A 80 -7.88 -5.22 19.60
C PHE A 80 -6.63 -4.58 19.00
N TYR A 81 -6.53 -4.48 17.67
CA TYR A 81 -5.39 -3.80 17.03
C TYR A 81 -5.32 -2.31 17.38
N ASP A 82 -6.45 -1.61 17.37
CA ASP A 82 -6.54 -0.21 17.78
C ASP A 82 -6.10 -0.05 19.24
N TYR A 83 -6.42 -1.02 20.10
CA TYR A 83 -5.97 -1.03 21.49
C TYR A 83 -4.46 -1.26 21.62
N CYS A 84 -3.87 -2.18 20.85
CA CYS A 84 -2.42 -2.34 20.81
C CYS A 84 -1.70 -1.07 20.33
N HIS A 85 -2.28 -0.35 19.35
CA HIS A 85 -1.75 0.96 18.93
C HIS A 85 -1.84 1.99 20.04
N PHE A 86 -2.96 2.04 20.77
CA PHE A 86 -3.09 2.88 21.94
C PHE A 86 -2.02 2.57 23.01
N LEU A 87 -1.79 1.30 23.34
CA LEU A 87 -0.75 0.91 24.30
C LEU A 87 0.67 1.28 23.84
N THR A 88 0.90 1.26 22.53
CA THR A 88 2.13 1.77 21.91
C THR A 88 2.26 3.28 22.08
N ASP A 89 1.21 4.04 21.78
CA ASP A 89 1.20 5.52 21.89
C ASP A 89 1.43 5.97 23.33
N GLU A 90 0.93 5.19 24.31
CA GLU A 90 1.14 5.39 25.75
C GLU A 90 2.51 4.90 26.25
N GLY A 91 3.35 4.32 25.38
CA GLY A 91 4.69 3.82 25.74
C GLY A 91 4.69 2.56 26.61
N LEU A 92 3.55 1.86 26.73
CA LEU A 92 3.39 0.65 27.54
C LEU A 92 3.87 -0.61 26.82
N ILE A 93 3.95 -0.57 25.49
CA ILE A 93 4.50 -1.64 24.67
C ILE A 93 5.48 -1.02 23.69
N SER A 94 6.69 -1.58 23.62
CA SER A 94 7.64 -1.24 22.57
C SER A 94 7.01 -1.54 21.21
N THR A 95 6.83 -0.51 20.38
CA THR A 95 6.68 -0.76 18.94
C THR A 95 7.86 -1.61 18.50
N PRO A 96 7.67 -2.67 17.69
CA PRO A 96 8.67 -2.93 16.69
C PRO A 96 8.77 -1.62 15.93
N ILE A 97 9.85 -0.88 16.19
CA ILE A 97 10.18 0.34 15.46
C ILE A 97 9.94 -0.07 14.01
N LEU A 98 9.02 0.60 13.33
CA LEU A 98 8.99 0.57 11.89
C LEU A 98 10.30 1.24 11.48
N LEU A 99 11.39 0.48 11.61
CA LEU A 99 12.69 0.81 11.14
C LEU A 99 12.47 1.06 9.65
N ASN A 100 13.04 2.15 9.16
CA ASN A 100 13.13 2.42 7.74
C ASN A 100 13.37 1.10 7.02
N ARG A 101 12.56 0.84 5.99
CA ARG A 101 12.27 -0.41 5.24
C ARG A 101 13.35 -1.49 5.07
N ASN A 102 14.60 -1.26 5.45
CA ASN A 102 15.77 -2.07 5.16
C ASN A 102 16.52 -2.61 6.39
N GLU A 103 16.17 -2.25 7.63
CA GLU A 103 16.91 -2.76 8.81
C GLU A 103 15.96 -3.22 9.90
N LEU A 104 15.68 -4.53 9.98
CA LEU A 104 15.05 -5.09 11.19
C LEU A 104 16.15 -5.51 12.16
N ILE A 105 16.09 -5.01 13.40
CA ILE A 105 16.87 -5.54 14.53
C ILE A 105 15.90 -6.45 15.29
N ASP A 106 16.13 -7.76 15.25
CA ASP A 106 15.44 -8.71 16.12
C ASP A 106 15.90 -8.49 17.56
N SER A 107 14.95 -8.37 18.48
CA SER A 107 15.20 -8.12 19.91
C SER A 107 15.63 -9.38 20.68
N GLY A 108 16.11 -10.43 19.98
CA GLY A 108 16.60 -11.68 20.57
C GLY A 108 17.97 -12.17 20.08
N ALA A 109 18.43 -11.73 18.90
CA ALA A 109 19.75 -12.09 18.39
C ALA A 109 20.31 -10.96 17.51
N LYS A 110 21.55 -10.53 17.78
CA LYS A 110 22.28 -9.51 17.00
C LYS A 110 22.68 -10.00 15.60
N GLN A 111 21.79 -10.64 14.84
CA GLN A 111 22.04 -10.98 13.44
C GLN A 111 21.57 -9.84 12.54
N LYS A 112 22.51 -9.29 11.76
CA LYS A 112 22.22 -8.32 10.70
C LYS A 112 21.65 -9.09 9.52
N TYR A 113 20.36 -8.97 9.26
CA TYR A 113 19.75 -9.46 8.03
C TYR A 113 19.71 -8.35 6.99
N HIS A 114 20.03 -8.68 5.75
CA HIS A 114 19.79 -7.80 4.61
C HIS A 114 18.43 -8.14 4.01
N TYR A 115 17.51 -7.17 3.97
CA TYR A 115 16.14 -7.39 3.51
C TYR A 115 15.94 -6.85 2.11
N VAL A 116 15.49 -7.73 1.20
CA VAL A 116 15.16 -7.38 -0.17
C VAL A 116 13.65 -7.52 -0.37
N THR A 117 13.00 -6.38 -0.64
CA THR A 117 11.56 -6.34 -0.93
C THR A 117 11.28 -6.83 -2.36
N ARG A 118 10.08 -7.38 -2.57
CA ARG A 118 9.58 -7.67 -3.93
C ARG A 118 9.55 -6.43 -4.83
N GLN A 119 9.30 -5.26 -4.25
CA GLN A 119 9.27 -4.00 -5.00
C GLN A 119 10.66 -3.61 -5.49
N GLN A 120 11.70 -3.79 -4.68
CA GLN A 120 13.09 -3.59 -5.10
C GLN A 120 13.45 -4.55 -6.23
N ILE A 121 13.14 -5.85 -6.10
CA ILE A 121 13.38 -6.84 -7.17
C ILE A 121 12.66 -6.44 -8.46
N PHE A 122 11.40 -6.00 -8.36
CA PHE A 122 10.67 -5.58 -9.54
C PHE A 122 11.28 -4.33 -10.20
N ARG A 123 11.65 -3.31 -9.41
CA ARG A 123 12.24 -2.07 -9.93
C ARG A 123 13.63 -2.28 -10.52
N SER A 124 14.44 -3.14 -9.92
CA SER A 124 15.77 -3.47 -10.43
C SER A 124 15.66 -4.19 -11.77
N ILE A 125 14.75 -5.15 -11.91
CA ILE A 125 14.50 -5.84 -13.19
C ILE A 125 13.87 -4.91 -14.24
N TRP A 126 12.93 -4.04 -13.83
CA TRP A 126 12.11 -3.28 -14.76
C TRP A 126 12.77 -1.97 -15.22
N SER A 127 13.54 -1.29 -14.38
CA SER A 127 14.01 0.07 -14.64
C SER A 127 15.48 0.30 -14.28
N ASP A 128 16.23 -0.74 -13.92
CA ASP A 128 17.59 -0.64 -13.37
C ASP A 128 17.70 0.35 -12.20
N GLN A 129 16.57 0.55 -11.49
CA GLN A 129 16.44 1.40 -10.31
C GLN A 129 16.46 0.55 -9.05
N ASP A 130 16.91 1.12 -7.93
CA ASP A 130 17.06 0.40 -6.65
C ASP A 130 18.00 -0.81 -6.78
N THR A 131 19.30 -0.54 -7.00
CA THR A 131 20.34 -1.57 -7.15
C THR A 131 20.43 -2.46 -5.91
N ILE A 132 20.12 -3.74 -6.12
CA ILE A 132 20.26 -4.80 -5.14
C ILE A 132 21.74 -5.26 -5.17
N PRO A 133 22.41 -5.42 -4.03
CA PRO A 133 23.76 -5.95 -3.98
C PRO A 133 23.92 -7.28 -4.72
N ASP A 134 25.07 -7.49 -5.38
CA ASP A 134 25.37 -8.72 -6.12
C ASP A 134 25.29 -9.98 -5.25
N SER A 135 25.60 -9.85 -3.96
CA SER A 135 25.47 -10.93 -2.98
C SER A 135 24.03 -11.43 -2.84
N ASP A 136 23.06 -10.52 -2.84
CA ASP A 136 21.65 -10.90 -2.74
C ASP A 136 21.11 -11.42 -4.07
N TRP A 137 21.56 -10.84 -5.18
CA TRP A 137 21.24 -11.38 -6.50
C TRP A 137 21.65 -12.83 -6.67
N LYS A 138 22.85 -13.19 -6.17
CA LYS A 138 23.31 -14.58 -6.18
C LYS A 138 22.36 -15.50 -5.41
N ILE A 139 21.96 -15.09 -4.20
CA ILE A 139 21.00 -15.83 -3.36
C ILE A 139 19.64 -15.94 -4.06
N LEU A 140 19.16 -14.84 -4.65
CA LEU A 140 17.88 -14.80 -5.38
C LEU A 140 17.89 -15.74 -6.59
N HIS A 141 18.97 -15.78 -7.36
CA HIS A 141 19.09 -16.68 -8.50
C HIS A 141 19.16 -18.16 -8.09
N GLU A 142 19.84 -18.45 -6.97
CA GLU A 142 19.96 -19.82 -6.44
C GLU A 142 18.62 -20.34 -5.92
N HIS A 143 17.89 -19.53 -5.14
CA HIS A 143 16.62 -19.95 -4.53
C HIS A 143 15.40 -19.76 -5.45
N TYR A 144 15.45 -18.81 -6.39
CA TYR A 144 14.33 -18.44 -7.25
C TYR A 144 14.76 -18.39 -8.73
N PRO A 145 14.99 -19.55 -9.37
CA PRO A 145 15.44 -19.63 -10.77
C PRO A 145 14.44 -18.99 -11.76
N ILE A 146 13.18 -18.82 -11.37
CA ILE A 146 12.17 -18.08 -12.14
C ILE A 146 12.61 -16.66 -12.47
N ILE A 147 13.41 -16.03 -11.62
CA ILE A 147 13.83 -14.64 -11.82
C ILE A 147 14.66 -14.51 -13.11
N ASN A 148 15.54 -15.48 -13.40
CA ASN A 148 16.30 -15.49 -14.66
C ASN A 148 15.39 -15.50 -15.89
N VAL A 149 14.37 -16.38 -15.87
CA VAL A 149 13.44 -16.52 -16.98
C VAL A 149 12.59 -15.26 -17.15
N VAL A 150 12.21 -14.60 -16.05
CA VAL A 150 11.46 -13.34 -16.10
C VAL A 150 12.33 -12.20 -16.63
N VAL A 151 13.58 -12.08 -16.18
CA VAL A 151 14.54 -11.06 -16.67
C VAL A 151 14.77 -11.22 -18.16
N GLU A 152 15.00 -12.45 -18.63
CA GLU A 152 15.17 -12.75 -20.05
C GLU A 152 13.90 -12.43 -20.85
N CYS A 153 12.73 -12.86 -20.37
CA CYS A 153 11.44 -12.59 -21.02
C CYS A 153 11.16 -11.09 -21.15
N ILE A 154 11.46 -10.30 -20.12
CA ILE A 154 11.30 -8.83 -20.17
C ILE A 154 12.25 -8.20 -21.19
N ARG A 155 13.50 -8.65 -21.25
CA ARG A 155 14.48 -8.16 -22.23
C ARG A 155 14.04 -8.48 -23.65
N ASP A 156 13.68 -9.73 -23.92
CA ASP A 156 13.27 -10.19 -25.24
C ASP A 156 11.98 -9.52 -25.70
N PHE A 157 11.03 -9.29 -24.78
CA PHE A 157 9.80 -8.59 -25.10
C PHE A 157 10.05 -7.12 -25.45
N ARG A 158 11.01 -6.46 -24.78
CA ARG A 158 11.37 -5.07 -25.07
C ARG A 158 12.05 -4.94 -26.43
N SER A 159 12.95 -5.87 -26.77
CA SER A 159 13.64 -5.83 -28.06
C SER A 159 12.68 -5.93 -29.25
N LEU A 160 11.47 -6.49 -29.08
CA LEU A 160 10.43 -6.47 -30.13
C LEU A 160 10.09 -5.04 -30.58
N PHE A 161 10.03 -4.09 -29.65
CA PHE A 161 9.69 -2.70 -29.96
C PHE A 161 10.87 -1.91 -30.54
N ASP A 162 12.09 -2.45 -30.40
CA ASP A 162 13.29 -1.91 -31.02
C ASP A 162 13.46 -2.43 -32.46
N SER A 163 13.28 -3.74 -32.68
CA SER A 163 13.38 -4.37 -34.01
C SER A 163 12.19 -4.05 -34.91
N LYS A 164 10.99 -3.96 -34.33
CA LYS A 164 9.71 -3.70 -35.02
C LYS A 164 9.43 -4.71 -36.13
N ASP A 165 9.81 -5.97 -35.91
CA ASP A 165 9.60 -7.08 -36.86
C ASP A 165 8.50 -8.03 -36.34
N GLN A 166 7.64 -8.46 -37.26
CA GLN A 166 6.66 -9.53 -37.01
C GLN A 166 7.35 -10.85 -36.66
N THR A 167 8.45 -11.17 -37.35
CA THR A 167 9.15 -12.45 -37.20
C THR A 167 9.65 -12.62 -35.77
N ASP A 168 10.19 -11.56 -35.18
CA ASP A 168 10.66 -11.56 -33.80
C ASP A 168 9.53 -11.81 -32.81
N LEU A 169 8.32 -11.29 -33.06
CA LEU A 169 7.14 -11.55 -32.23
C LEU A 169 6.74 -13.04 -32.30
N GLU A 170 6.78 -13.66 -33.47
CA GLU A 170 6.50 -15.09 -33.63
C GLU A 170 7.54 -15.95 -32.90
N VAL A 171 8.82 -15.59 -33.01
CA VAL A 171 9.93 -16.25 -32.29
C VAL A 171 9.75 -16.10 -30.77
N PHE A 172 9.40 -14.90 -30.30
CA PHE A 172 9.11 -14.65 -28.88
C PHE A 172 7.98 -15.53 -28.37
N ILE A 173 6.85 -15.58 -29.09
CA ILE A 173 5.71 -16.41 -28.71
C ILE A 173 6.10 -17.89 -28.68
N ALA A 174 6.82 -18.37 -29.70
CA ALA A 174 7.26 -19.76 -29.78
C ALA A 174 8.20 -20.14 -28.63
N LYS A 175 9.10 -19.23 -28.22
CA LYS A 175 10.03 -19.44 -27.10
C LYS A 175 9.32 -19.60 -25.75
N TYR A 176 8.26 -18.84 -25.52
CA TYR A 176 7.66 -18.73 -24.18
C TYR A 176 6.30 -19.42 -24.00
N LYS A 177 5.61 -19.82 -25.09
CA LYS A 177 4.29 -20.49 -25.02
C LYS A 177 4.30 -21.80 -24.22
N ASP A 178 5.40 -22.54 -24.25
CA ASP A 178 5.56 -23.84 -23.58
C ASP A 178 6.42 -23.74 -22.31
N SER A 179 6.58 -22.52 -21.77
CA SER A 179 7.33 -22.29 -20.54
C SER A 179 6.75 -23.10 -19.37
N SER A 180 7.64 -23.66 -18.53
CA SER A 180 7.29 -24.34 -17.28
C SER A 180 6.53 -23.44 -16.30
N TYR A 181 6.71 -22.11 -16.43
CA TYR A 181 5.99 -21.12 -15.63
C TYR A 181 4.67 -20.72 -16.29
N LYS A 182 3.56 -21.19 -15.70
CA LYS A 182 2.18 -20.95 -16.20
C LYS A 182 1.85 -19.48 -16.47
N VAL A 183 2.45 -18.54 -15.74
CA VAL A 183 2.21 -17.10 -15.94
C VAL A 183 2.82 -16.64 -17.26
N ILE A 184 4.03 -17.09 -17.57
CA ILE A 184 4.76 -16.74 -18.80
C ILE A 184 4.09 -17.39 -20.01
N SER A 185 3.76 -18.68 -19.94
CA SER A 185 3.08 -19.37 -21.04
C SER A 185 1.70 -18.77 -21.34
N ARG A 186 0.91 -18.43 -20.32
CA ARG A 186 -0.36 -17.73 -20.51
C ARG A 186 -0.20 -16.36 -21.14
N PHE A 187 0.83 -15.60 -20.76
CA PHE A 187 1.13 -14.32 -21.38
C PHE A 187 1.41 -14.51 -22.87
N SER A 188 2.31 -15.41 -23.25
CA SER A 188 2.63 -15.66 -24.66
C SER A 188 1.46 -16.19 -25.48
N LEU A 189 0.64 -17.08 -24.90
CA LEU A 189 -0.59 -17.57 -25.55
C LEU A 189 -1.62 -16.44 -25.73
N SER A 190 -1.68 -15.47 -24.82
CA SER A 190 -2.56 -14.31 -24.98
C SER A 190 -2.10 -13.40 -26.13
N LEU A 191 -0.78 -13.21 -26.29
CA LEU A 191 -0.23 -12.49 -27.44
C LEU A 191 -0.52 -13.22 -28.76
N GLN A 192 -0.44 -14.55 -28.76
CA GLN A 192 -0.78 -15.37 -29.93
C GLN A 192 -2.26 -15.26 -30.30
N LYS A 193 -3.15 -15.25 -29.30
CA LYS A 193 -4.59 -15.12 -29.52
C LYS A 193 -4.93 -13.78 -30.16
N ASP A 194 -4.30 -12.71 -29.69
CA ASP A 194 -4.50 -11.35 -30.17
C ASP A 194 -3.36 -10.90 -31.10
N PHE A 195 -2.87 -11.82 -31.95
CA PHE A 195 -1.63 -11.60 -32.73
C PHE A 195 -1.70 -10.38 -33.64
N ALA A 196 -2.76 -10.24 -34.44
CA ALA A 196 -2.89 -9.13 -35.39
C ALA A 196 -2.80 -7.73 -34.73
N PRO A 197 -3.57 -7.41 -33.67
CA PRO A 197 -3.43 -6.11 -33.01
C PRO A 197 -2.09 -5.95 -32.27
N VAL A 198 -1.53 -7.01 -31.69
CA VAL A 198 -0.22 -6.95 -31.02
C VAL A 198 0.91 -6.68 -32.03
N CYS A 199 0.90 -7.40 -33.15
CA CYS A 199 1.84 -7.22 -34.25
C CYS A 199 1.79 -5.79 -34.79
N GLN A 200 0.58 -5.24 -34.99
CA GLN A 200 0.42 -3.85 -35.39
C GLN A 200 0.98 -2.88 -34.35
N ALA A 201 0.82 -3.16 -33.06
CA ALA A 201 1.37 -2.32 -31.98
C ALA A 201 2.91 -2.37 -31.92
N VAL A 202 3.53 -3.49 -32.29
CA VAL A 202 4.99 -3.66 -32.36
C VAL A 202 5.58 -2.93 -33.58
N ILE A 203 4.98 -3.11 -34.75
CA ILE A 203 5.52 -2.57 -36.02
C ILE A 203 5.25 -1.07 -36.17
N SER A 204 4.10 -0.59 -35.67
CA SER A 204 3.70 0.79 -35.90
C SER A 204 4.62 1.79 -35.21
N SER A 205 4.94 2.88 -35.93
CA SER A 205 5.57 4.07 -35.34
C SER A 205 4.61 4.90 -34.51
N TYR A 206 3.30 4.68 -34.64
CA TYR A 206 2.27 5.42 -33.93
C TYR A 206 1.78 4.65 -32.72
N SER A 207 1.76 5.32 -31.57
CA SER A 207 1.20 4.77 -30.34
C SER A 207 0.12 5.70 -29.80
N ASN A 208 -1.07 5.15 -29.61
CA ASN A 208 -2.13 5.81 -28.83
C ASN A 208 -1.89 5.66 -27.32
N GLY A 209 -0.82 4.99 -26.88
CA GLY A 209 -0.57 4.68 -25.48
C GLY A 209 -0.48 5.92 -24.58
N PHE A 210 0.14 7.01 -25.05
CA PHE A 210 0.20 8.26 -24.29
C PHE A 210 -1.21 8.85 -24.08
N VAL A 211 -2.00 8.93 -25.15
CA VAL A 211 -3.37 9.46 -25.11
C VAL A 211 -4.28 8.57 -24.26
N GLU A 212 -4.16 7.26 -24.38
CA GLU A 212 -4.88 6.28 -23.56
C GLU A 212 -4.49 6.38 -22.08
N GLY A 213 -3.21 6.57 -21.78
CA GLY A 213 -2.71 6.81 -20.43
C GLY A 213 -3.35 8.05 -19.80
N VAL A 214 -3.34 9.19 -20.52
CA VAL A 214 -4.00 10.43 -20.08
C VAL A 214 -5.51 10.22 -19.89
N ASN A 215 -6.18 9.54 -20.82
CA ASN A 215 -7.60 9.23 -20.73
C ASN A 215 -7.93 8.35 -19.52
N ASN A 216 -7.09 7.34 -19.24
CA ASN A 216 -7.25 6.45 -18.10
C ASN A 216 -7.04 7.19 -16.77
N LYS A 217 -6.02 8.04 -16.69
CA LYS A 217 -5.78 8.92 -15.52
C LYS A 217 -6.97 9.84 -15.27
N LEU A 218 -7.48 10.49 -16.32
CA LEU A 218 -8.65 11.36 -16.24
C LEU A 218 -9.90 10.59 -15.77
N LYS A 219 -10.16 9.41 -16.35
CA LYS A 219 -11.27 8.54 -15.94
C LYS A 219 -11.15 8.12 -14.47
N MET A 220 -9.94 7.80 -14.00
CA MET A 220 -9.67 7.45 -12.61
C MET A 220 -9.99 8.62 -11.67
N ILE A 221 -9.48 9.82 -11.96
CA ILE A 221 -9.75 11.00 -11.13
C ILE A 221 -11.24 11.33 -11.09
N LYS A 222 -11.95 11.17 -12.22
CA LYS A 222 -13.41 11.33 -12.25
C LYS A 222 -14.13 10.31 -11.37
N ARG A 223 -13.71 9.03 -11.38
CA ARG A 223 -14.28 7.98 -10.51
C ARG A 223 -14.04 8.25 -9.03
N VAL A 224 -12.81 8.63 -8.65
CA VAL A 224 -12.48 9.02 -7.26
C VAL A 224 -13.30 10.21 -6.81
N GLY A 225 -13.55 11.17 -7.71
CA GLY A 225 -14.43 12.31 -7.44
C GLY A 225 -15.93 12.01 -7.51
N TYR A 226 -16.35 10.75 -7.75
CA TYR A 226 -17.74 10.35 -8.01
C TYR A 226 -18.45 11.23 -9.06
N GLY A 227 -17.70 11.74 -10.05
CA GLY A 227 -18.21 12.66 -11.07
C GLY A 227 -18.53 14.08 -10.58
N ARG A 228 -18.25 14.42 -9.31
CA ARG A 228 -18.55 15.73 -8.70
C ARG A 228 -17.50 16.81 -8.95
N SER A 229 -16.42 16.48 -9.64
CA SER A 229 -15.38 17.45 -9.97
C SER A 229 -15.82 18.36 -11.11
N SER A 230 -15.91 19.67 -10.87
CA SER A 230 -16.03 20.66 -11.95
C SER A 230 -14.81 20.59 -12.88
N LEU A 231 -14.94 21.10 -14.11
CA LEU A 231 -13.85 21.10 -15.09
C LEU A 231 -12.57 21.74 -14.52
N ASN A 232 -12.70 22.84 -13.77
CA ASN A 232 -11.57 23.52 -13.14
C ASN A 232 -10.89 22.65 -12.08
N LEU A 233 -11.66 21.95 -11.24
CA LEU A 233 -11.11 21.05 -10.23
C LEU A 233 -10.45 19.81 -10.88
N LEU A 234 -11.01 19.30 -11.97
CA LEU A 234 -10.43 18.19 -12.72
C LEU A 234 -9.09 18.59 -13.35
N LYS A 235 -9.02 19.78 -13.97
CA LYS A 235 -7.77 20.35 -14.50
C LYS A 235 -6.72 20.51 -13.41
N ALA A 236 -7.10 21.10 -12.28
CA ALA A 236 -6.20 21.28 -11.14
C ALA A 236 -5.65 19.93 -10.64
N LYS A 237 -6.50 18.91 -10.47
CA LYS A 237 -6.06 17.57 -10.04
C LYS A 237 -5.15 16.89 -11.06
N MET A 238 -5.44 17.02 -12.35
CA MET A 238 -4.59 16.49 -13.42
C MET A 238 -3.18 17.11 -13.36
N ILE A 239 -3.09 18.44 -13.24
CA ILE A 239 -1.81 19.18 -13.21
C ILE A 239 -1.05 18.94 -11.90
N LEU A 240 -1.72 19.02 -10.75
CA LEU A 240 -1.08 18.78 -9.44
C LEU A 240 -0.52 17.36 -9.35
N SER A 241 -1.26 16.35 -9.84
CA SER A 241 -0.77 14.98 -9.86
C SER A 241 0.43 14.73 -10.79
N SER A 242 0.78 15.65 -11.70
CA SER A 242 2.03 15.56 -12.45
C SER A 242 3.22 16.24 -11.76
N PHE A 243 2.98 17.03 -10.70
CA PHE A 243 4.03 17.68 -9.93
C PHE A 243 4.48 16.87 -8.70
N PHE A 244 3.64 15.96 -8.20
CA PHE A 244 3.89 15.21 -6.96
C PHE A 244 4.29 13.74 -7.14
N ASP A 245 4.30 13.23 -8.38
CA ASP A 245 4.85 11.91 -8.73
C ASP A 245 6.06 12.12 -9.66
N PRO A 246 7.31 11.98 -9.17
CA PRO A 246 8.49 11.80 -10.01
C PRO A 246 8.53 10.41 -10.66
#